data_AF-A0A0F3QJD3-F1
#
_entry.id   AF-A0A0F3QJD3-F1
#
_cell.length_a   1.000
_cell.length_b   1.000
_cell.length_c   1.000
_cell.angle_alpha   90.00
_cell.angle_beta   90.00
_cell.angle_gamma   90.00
#
_symmetry.space_group_name_H-M   'P 1'
#
loop_
_entity.id
_entity.type
_entity.pdbx_description
1 polymer ?
#
loop_
_entity_poly.entity_id
_entity_poly.type
_entity_poly.pdbx_seq_one_letter_code
_entity_poly.pdbx_strand_id
1 'polypeptide(L)' 'MLKTSLNPKTEEEIMGSIAHHWLQEGIEKGIAQGRKTEKITLAKKMKKEGIALEAIIKITKLPKEEIEKLK' A
#
# COMPACT_ATOMS: atom_id res chain seq x y z
N MET A 1 1.42 -28.79 -4.27
CA MET A 1 2.75 -28.90 -3.64
C MET A 1 3.79 -28.81 -4.74
N LEU A 2 4.89 -28.08 -4.51
CA LEU A 2 6.07 -28.15 -5.36
C LEU A 2 6.48 -29.63 -5.40
N LYS A 3 6.43 -30.27 -6.57
CA LYS A 3 6.92 -31.64 -6.75
C LYS A 3 8.44 -31.53 -6.91
N THR A 4 9.13 -31.35 -5.81
CA THR A 4 10.59 -31.28 -5.75
C THR A 4 11.16 -32.62 -5.33
N SER A 5 12.27 -33.04 -5.94
CA SER A 5 13.02 -34.24 -5.54
C SER A 5 13.91 -33.98 -4.31
N LEU A 6 13.55 -32.99 -3.49
CA LEU A 6 14.41 -32.43 -2.46
C LEU A 6 14.26 -33.23 -1.16
N ASN A 7 15.28 -33.16 -0.29
CA ASN A 7 15.15 -33.75 1.02
C ASN A 7 14.11 -32.95 1.86
N PRO A 8 13.39 -33.59 2.80
CA PRO A 8 12.34 -32.94 3.56
C PRO A 8 12.77 -31.69 4.34
N LYS A 9 14.01 -31.64 4.86
CA LYS A 9 14.54 -30.48 5.60
C LYS A 9 14.74 -29.28 4.68
N THR A 10 15.27 -29.53 3.49
CA THR A 10 15.47 -28.49 2.46
C THR A 10 14.13 -27.97 1.94
N GLU A 11 13.12 -28.84 1.81
CA GLU A 11 11.77 -28.41 1.45
C GLU A 11 11.13 -27.52 2.53
N GLU A 12 11.26 -27.90 3.80
CA GLU A 12 10.74 -27.12 4.93
C GLU A 12 11.38 -25.73 5.01
N GLU A 13 12.70 -25.64 4.85
CA GLU A 13 13.45 -24.38 4.87
C GLU A 13 13.03 -23.45 3.71
N ILE A 14 12.92 -23.99 2.48
CA ILE A 14 12.48 -23.23 1.31
C ILE A 14 11.05 -22.72 1.50
N MET A 15 10.15 -23.58 1.97
CA MET A 15 8.76 -23.20 2.21
C MET A 15 8.64 -22.12 3.29
N GLY A 16 9.45 -22.20 4.36
CA GLY A 16 9.53 -21.16 5.39
C GLY A 16 10.00 -19.82 4.82
N SER A 17 11.03 -19.84 3.97
CA SER A 17 11.53 -18.63 3.31
C SER A 17 10.49 -18.01 2.36
N ILE A 18 9.78 -18.83 1.57
CA ILE A 18 8.72 -18.34 0.66
C ILE A 18 7.57 -17.74 1.47
N ALA A 19 7.13 -18.42 2.53
CA ALA A 19 6.06 -17.93 3.39
C ALA A 19 6.43 -16.60 4.05
N HIS A 20 7.67 -16.48 4.54
CA HIS A 20 8.17 -15.22 5.10
C HIS A 20 8.18 -14.10 4.06
N HIS A 21 8.71 -14.36 2.85
CA HIS A 21 8.76 -13.37 1.78
C HIS A 21 7.36 -12.87 1.39
N TRP A 22 6.41 -13.77 1.15
CA TRP A 22 5.04 -13.39 0.79
C TRP A 22 4.31 -12.66 1.92
N LEU A 23 4.57 -13.02 3.17
CA LEU A 23 4.01 -12.30 4.31
C LEU A 23 4.54 -10.86 4.35
N GLN A 24 5.85 -10.66 4.20
CA GLN A 24 6.46 -9.33 4.18
C GLN A 24 5.93 -8.51 3.00
N GLU A 25 5.92 -9.06 1.78
CA GLU A 25 5.35 -8.40 0.61
C GLU A 25 3.87 -8.02 0.83
N GLY A 26 3.08 -8.89 1.45
CA GLY A 26 1.68 -8.64 1.75
C GLY A 26 1.50 -7.49 2.74
N ILE A 27 2.30 -7.46 3.80
CA ILE A 27 2.30 -6.38 4.80
C ILE A 27 2.70 -5.05 4.15
N GLU A 28 3.77 -5.03 3.37
CA GLU A 28 4.24 -3.82 2.68
C GLU A 28 3.18 -3.27 1.71
N LYS A 29 2.58 -4.14 0.89
CA LYS A 29 1.47 -3.78 -0.02
C LYS A 29 0.28 -3.23 0.77
N GLY A 30 -0.09 -3.87 1.87
CA GLY A 30 -1.18 -3.41 2.74
C GLY A 30 -0.93 -2.03 3.35
N ILE A 31 0.28 -1.79 3.88
CA ILE A 31 0.69 -0.48 4.42
C ILE A 31 0.65 0.59 3.33
N ALA A 32 1.18 0.31 2.15
CA ALA A 32 1.18 1.24 1.03
C ALA A 32 -0.25 1.60 0.57
N GLN A 33 -1.14 0.60 0.45
CA GLN A 33 -2.55 0.81 0.14
C GLN A 33 -3.27 1.63 1.20
N GLY A 34 -3.01 1.35 2.49
CA GLY A 34 -3.56 2.10 3.62
C GLY A 34 -3.17 3.57 3.57
N ARG A 35 -1.87 3.86 3.44
CA ARG A 35 -1.34 5.23 3.32
C ARG A 35 -1.94 5.99 2.13
N LYS A 36 -2.08 5.33 0.97
CA LYS A 36 -2.70 5.95 -0.21
C LYS A 36 -4.18 6.27 0.03
N THR A 37 -4.91 5.33 0.62
CA THR A 37 -6.35 5.48 0.92
C THR A 37 -6.59 6.60 1.92
N GLU A 38 -5.77 6.69 2.96
CA GLU A 38 -5.83 7.74 3.96
C GLU A 38 -5.59 9.12 3.35
N LYS A 39 -4.52 9.28 2.56
CA LYS A 39 -4.21 10.55 1.87
C LYS A 39 -5.38 11.04 1.02
N ILE A 40 -5.98 10.15 0.22
CA ILE A 40 -7.13 10.47 -0.63
C ILE A 40 -8.35 10.84 0.21
N THR A 41 -8.60 10.11 1.30
CA THR A 41 -9.73 10.36 2.20
C THR A 41 -9.59 11.70 2.91
N LEU A 42 -8.39 12.04 3.39
CA LEU A 42 -8.11 13.33 4.01
C LEU A 42 -8.25 14.46 2.98
N ALA A 43 -7.67 14.32 1.79
CA ALA A 43 -7.82 15.31 0.72
C ALA A 43 -9.29 15.57 0.35
N LYS A 44 -10.13 14.52 0.29
CA LYS A 44 -11.58 14.65 0.09
C LYS A 44 -12.24 15.47 1.20
N LYS A 45 -11.93 15.19 2.46
CA LYS A 45 -12.47 15.95 3.61
C LYS A 45 -12.04 17.41 3.56
N MET A 46 -10.75 17.66 3.33
CA MET A 46 -10.20 19.01 3.21
C MET A 46 -10.88 19.83 2.10
N LYS A 47 -11.11 19.21 0.93
CA LYS A 47 -11.83 19.84 -0.18
C LYS A 47 -13.26 20.20 0.20
N LYS A 48 -13.97 19.32 0.91
CA LYS A 48 -15.32 19.56 1.40
C LYS A 48 -15.39 20.66 2.46
N GLU A 49 -14.34 20.81 3.26
CA GLU A 49 -14.19 21.90 4.23
C GLU A 49 -13.77 23.24 3.59
N GLY A 50 -13.60 23.29 2.27
CA GLY A 50 -13.25 24.51 1.55
C GLY A 50 -11.78 24.92 1.69
N ILE A 51 -10.90 24.00 2.10
CA ILE A 51 -9.46 24.27 2.16
C ILE A 51 -8.92 24.51 0.74
N ALA A 52 -8.07 25.52 0.61
CA ALA A 52 -7.45 25.89 -0.66
C ALA A 52 -6.66 24.73 -1.28
N LEU A 53 -6.80 24.57 -2.60
CA LEU A 53 -6.19 23.48 -3.38
C LEU A 53 -4.67 23.39 -3.15
N GLU A 54 -3.99 24.53 -3.11
CA GLU A 54 -2.56 24.66 -2.90
C GLU A 54 -2.14 24.11 -1.53
N ALA A 55 -2.95 24.35 -0.50
CA ALA A 55 -2.71 23.82 0.84
C ALA A 55 -2.92 22.31 0.88
N ILE A 56 -3.95 21.79 0.21
CA ILE A 56 -4.19 20.34 0.11
C ILE A 56 -3.02 19.65 -0.60
N ILE A 57 -2.55 20.20 -1.73
CA ILE A 57 -1.36 19.69 -2.45
C ILE A 57 -0.14 19.68 -1.52
N LYS A 58 0.10 20.78 -0.79
CA LYS A 58 1.28 20.92 0.09
C LYS A 58 1.28 19.88 1.22
N ILE A 59 0.13 19.61 1.83
CA ILE A 59 -0.01 18.70 2.98
C ILE A 59 -0.02 17.24 2.52
N THR A 60 -0.86 16.91 1.53
CA THR A 60 -1.09 15.52 1.11
C THR A 60 -0.02 14.99 0.15
N LYS A 61 0.71 15.91 -0.50
CA LYS A 61 1.64 15.64 -1.60
C LYS A 61 0.99 14.92 -2.78
N LEU A 62 -0.34 14.98 -2.90
CA LEU A 62 -1.06 14.47 -4.06
C LEU A 62 -0.93 15.46 -5.22
N PRO A 63 -0.88 14.96 -6.47
CA PRO A 63 -0.89 15.83 -7.64
C PRO A 63 -2.24 16.55 -7.73
N LYS A 64 -2.19 17.78 -8.26
CA LYS A 64 -3.38 18.63 -8.45
C LYS A 64 -4.52 17.89 -9.15
N GLU A 65 -4.20 17.17 -10.21
CA GLU A 65 -5.15 16.40 -11.03
C GLU A 65 -5.89 15.31 -10.22
N GLU A 66 -5.22 14.68 -9.25
CA GLU A 66 -5.87 13.71 -8.37
C GLU A 66 -6.86 14.39 -7.44
N ILE A 67 -6.51 15.56 -6.89
CA ILE A 67 -7.36 16.34 -5.96
C ILE A 67 -8.58 16.93 -6.68
N GLU A 68 -8.42 17.40 -7.92
CA GLU A 68 -9.52 17.94 -8.72
C GLU A 68 -10.58 16.87 -9.03
N LYS A 69 -10.15 15.63 -9.28
CA LYS A 69 -11.04 14.46 -9.50
C LYS A 69 -11.76 13.98 -8.24
N LEU A 70 -11.37 14.44 -7.06
CA LEU A 70 -12.06 14.09 -5.81
C LEU A 70 -13.44 14.76 -5.76
N LYS A 71 -14.50 13.96 -5.62
CA LYS A 71 -15.87 14.44 -5.41
C LYS A 71 -16.09 14.92 -3.97
#